data_AF-A0A4S2TFW3-F1
#
_entry.id   AF-A0A4S2TFW3-F1
#
_cell.length_a   1.000
_cell.length_b   1.000
_cell.length_c   1.000
_cell.angle_alpha   90.00
_cell.angle_beta   90.00
_cell.angle_gamma   90.00
#
_symmetry.space_group_name_H-M   'P 1'
#
loop_
_entity.id
_entity.type
_entity.pdbx_description
1 polymer ?
#
loop_
_entity_poly.entity_id
_entity_poly.type
_entity_poly.pdbx_seq_one_letter_code
_entity_poly.pdbx_strand_id
1 'polypeptide(L)'
;MLGNGKKVYSRPKYRSSGKREETKSLLDAWHGMRPVTRHGLYNATALGVGFSLGVPQFFTAETAYLVQTYGSWTDFYVCIWYGVAIGVWMIDHRTRNWLPPFALLGRMPLVSMVVGVLLYGNPV
;
A
#
# COMPACT_ATOMS: atom_id res chain seq x y z
N MET A 1 -56.29 -29.26 -44.84
CA MET A 1 -56.00 -29.47 -43.40
C MET A 1 -54.92 -28.48 -42.99
N LEU A 2 -55.29 -27.39 -42.33
CA LEU A 2 -54.36 -26.31 -41.94
C LEU A 2 -53.69 -26.69 -40.60
N GLY A 3 -52.40 -26.98 -40.64
CA GLY A 3 -51.59 -27.28 -39.47
C GLY A 3 -51.43 -26.05 -38.58
N ASN A 4 -51.89 -26.16 -37.34
CA ASN A 4 -51.91 -25.07 -36.36
C ASN A 4 -50.49 -24.83 -35.83
N GLY A 5 -49.73 -23.96 -36.50
CA GLY A 5 -48.33 -23.64 -36.20
C GLY A 5 -48.15 -22.79 -34.94
N LYS A 6 -48.36 -23.34 -33.74
CA LYS A 6 -47.85 -22.76 -32.51
C LYS A 6 -46.44 -23.30 -32.23
N LYS A 7 -45.41 -22.58 -32.70
CA LYS A 7 -44.03 -22.81 -32.22
C LYS A 7 -43.96 -22.37 -30.75
N VAL A 8 -44.11 -23.33 -29.84
CA VAL A 8 -43.83 -23.13 -28.41
C VAL A 8 -42.32 -23.01 -28.28
N TYR A 9 -41.80 -21.78 -28.28
CA TYR A 9 -40.42 -21.51 -27.89
C TYR A 9 -40.31 -21.69 -26.37
N SER A 10 -40.16 -22.95 -25.94
CA SER A 10 -39.75 -23.25 -24.57
C SER A 10 -38.27 -22.88 -24.45
N ARG A 11 -37.95 -21.79 -23.73
CA ARG A 11 -36.56 -21.47 -23.39
C ARG A 11 -35.96 -22.68 -22.67
N PRO A 12 -34.76 -23.16 -23.05
CA PRO A 12 -34.10 -24.21 -22.30
C PRO A 12 -33.92 -23.73 -20.86
N LYS A 13 -34.56 -24.43 -19.92
CA LYS A 13 -34.29 -24.24 -18.49
C LYS A 13 -32.89 -24.77 -18.25
N TYR A 14 -31.90 -23.88 -18.27
CA TYR A 14 -30.60 -24.19 -17.71
C TYR A 14 -30.83 -24.61 -16.26
N ARG A 15 -30.60 -25.90 -16.00
CA ARG A 15 -30.63 -26.47 -14.67
C ARG A 15 -29.60 -25.72 -13.84
N SER A 16 -30.01 -24.73 -13.04
CA SER A 16 -29.14 -24.16 -12.02
C SER A 16 -29.03 -25.15 -10.85
N SER A 17 -28.54 -26.36 -11.12
CA SER A 17 -28.10 -27.30 -10.09
C SER A 17 -26.59 -27.45 -10.19
N GLY A 18 -25.93 -26.42 -9.71
CA GLY A 18 -24.54 -26.44 -9.30
C GLY A 18 -24.43 -25.31 -8.32
N LYS A 19 -23.95 -25.58 -7.10
CA LYS A 19 -23.43 -24.51 -6.24
C LYS A 19 -22.67 -23.57 -7.17
N ARG A 20 -23.03 -22.27 -7.19
CA ARG A 20 -22.21 -21.24 -7.81
C ARG A 20 -20.81 -21.56 -7.33
N GLU A 21 -19.91 -21.99 -8.21
CA GLU A 21 -18.51 -22.06 -7.82
C GLU A 21 -18.21 -20.66 -7.32
N GLU A 22 -17.92 -20.54 -6.03
CA GLU A 22 -17.47 -19.28 -5.44
C GLU A 22 -16.27 -18.90 -6.28
N THR A 23 -16.47 -18.00 -7.24
CA THR A 23 -15.38 -17.36 -7.95
C THR A 23 -14.66 -16.58 -6.89
N LYS A 24 -13.66 -17.22 -6.27
CA LYS A 24 -12.77 -16.64 -5.27
C LYS A 24 -11.88 -15.64 -5.99
N SER A 25 -12.46 -14.49 -6.32
CA SER A 25 -11.73 -13.38 -6.89
C SER A 25 -10.72 -12.90 -5.85
N LEU A 26 -9.53 -12.50 -6.30
CA LEU A 26 -8.57 -11.81 -5.43
C LEU A 26 -9.18 -10.55 -4.83
N LEU A 27 -10.14 -9.93 -5.53
CA LEU A 27 -10.91 -8.81 -5.00
C LEU A 27 -11.84 -9.24 -3.86
N ASP A 28 -12.52 -10.39 -3.98
CA ASP A 28 -13.37 -10.91 -2.91
C ASP A 28 -12.55 -11.29 -1.68
N ALA A 29 -11.37 -11.89 -1.89
CA ALA A 29 -10.42 -12.15 -0.82
C ALA A 29 -9.94 -10.84 -0.17
N TRP A 30 -9.59 -9.82 -0.96
CA TRP A 30 -9.15 -8.51 -0.48
C TRP A 30 -10.25 -7.77 0.30
N HIS A 31 -11.49 -7.79 -0.18
CA HIS A 31 -12.63 -7.18 0.51
C HIS A 31 -13.04 -7.95 1.77
N GLY A 32 -12.81 -9.26 1.81
CA GLY A 32 -13.03 -10.10 2.98
C GLY A 32 -11.96 -9.97 4.08
N MET A 33 -10.81 -9.35 3.80
CA MET A 33 -9.75 -9.16 4.81
C MET A 33 -10.14 -8.10 5.86
N ARG A 34 -9.70 -8.33 7.10
CA ARG A 34 -9.81 -7.32 8.16
C ARG A 34 -9.08 -6.03 7.73
N PRO A 35 -9.61 -4.84 8.07
CA PRO A 35 -8.98 -3.56 7.69
C PRO A 35 -7.51 -3.45 8.10
N VAL A 36 -7.16 -3.98 9.28
CA VAL A 36 -5.79 -4.00 9.81
C VAL A 36 -4.86 -4.80 8.91
N THR A 37 -5.28 -5.97 8.42
CA THR A 37 -4.48 -6.82 7.54
C THR A 37 -4.23 -6.15 6.19
N ARG A 38 -5.26 -5.50 5.63
CA ARG A 38 -5.12 -4.72 4.38
C ARG A 38 -4.14 -3.56 4.55
N HIS A 39 -4.22 -2.87 5.68
CA HIS A 39 -3.28 -1.78 5.99
C HIS A 39 -1.86 -2.30 6.20
N GLY A 40 -1.69 -3.45 6.85
CA GLY A 40 -0.40 -4.14 6.99
C GLY A 40 0.20 -4.49 5.63
N LEU A 41 -0.56 -5.13 4.75
CA LEU A 41 -0.12 -5.48 3.39
C LEU A 41 0.24 -4.25 2.56
N TYR A 42 -0.52 -3.16 2.70
CA TYR A 42 -0.23 -1.89 2.04
C TYR A 42 1.12 -1.31 2.48
N ASN A 43 1.36 -1.23 3.79
CA ASN A 43 2.64 -0.75 4.34
C ASN A 43 3.79 -1.69 3.99
N ALA A 44 3.58 -3.01 4.05
CA ALA A 44 4.59 -4.01 3.71
C ALA A 44 4.99 -3.94 2.24
N THR A 45 4.02 -3.77 1.33
CA THR A 45 4.30 -3.58 -0.10
C THR A 45 5.09 -2.29 -0.33
N ALA A 46 4.66 -1.18 0.27
CA ALA A 46 5.36 0.09 0.16
C ALA A 46 6.80 0.01 0.70
N LEU A 47 7.00 -0.67 1.84
CA LEU A 47 8.31 -0.90 2.43
C LEU A 47 9.18 -1.81 1.57
N GLY A 48 8.62 -2.90 1.03
CA GLY A 48 9.35 -3.83 0.17
C GLY A 48 9.87 -3.15 -1.10
N VAL A 49 9.03 -2.31 -1.73
CA VAL A 49 9.47 -1.46 -2.85
C VAL A 49 10.54 -0.46 -2.39
N GLY A 50 10.35 0.19 -1.25
CA GLY A 50 11.33 1.11 -0.67
C GLY A 50 12.71 0.48 -0.44
N PHE A 51 12.75 -0.74 0.12
CA PHE A 51 13.98 -1.52 0.32
C PHE A 51 14.68 -1.85 -1.00
N SER A 52 13.92 -2.23 -2.04
CA SER A 52 14.50 -2.53 -3.36
C SER A 52 15.19 -1.32 -3.99
N LEU A 53 14.75 -0.11 -3.62
CA LEU A 53 15.31 1.16 -4.10
C LEU A 53 16.33 1.78 -3.13
N GLY A 54 16.64 1.12 -2.01
CA GLY A 54 17.62 1.60 -1.02
C GLY A 54 17.14 2.76 -0.14
N VAL A 55 15.84 3.07 -0.13
CA VAL A 55 15.30 4.24 0.59
C VAL A 55 15.45 4.14 2.11
N PRO A 56 15.17 3.00 2.77
CA PRO A 56 15.42 2.85 4.21
C PRO A 56 16.90 3.04 4.57
N GLN A 57 17.82 2.55 3.74
CA GLN A 57 19.27 2.66 3.95
C GLN A 57 19.73 4.11 3.84
N PHE A 58 19.17 4.88 2.89
CA PHE A 58 19.38 6.32 2.81
C PHE A 58 18.98 7.01 4.13
N PHE A 59 17.76 6.79 4.63
CA PHE A 59 17.32 7.40 5.88
C PHE A 59 18.14 6.93 7.10
N THR A 60 18.61 5.69 7.10
CA THR A 60 19.50 5.18 8.16
C THR A 60 20.83 5.93 8.17
N ALA A 61 21.45 6.10 7.00
CA ALA A 61 22.71 6.81 6.84
C ALA A 61 22.58 8.30 7.18
N GLU A 62 21.52 8.96 6.72
CA GLU A 62 21.24 10.37 7.05
C GLU A 62 21.00 10.56 8.55
N THR A 63 20.26 9.66 9.19
CA THR A 63 20.06 9.71 10.65
C THR A 63 21.38 9.54 11.39
N ALA A 64 22.24 8.61 10.95
CA ALA A 64 23.57 8.44 11.52
C ALA A 64 24.45 9.69 11.35
N TYR A 65 24.44 10.30 10.15
CA TYR A 65 25.16 11.54 9.87
C TYR A 65 24.70 12.66 10.80
N LEU A 66 23.39 12.82 11.00
CA LEU A 66 22.85 13.87 11.86
C LEU A 66 23.30 13.69 13.32
N VAL A 67 23.23 12.47 13.85
CA VAL A 67 23.62 12.18 15.24
C VAL A 67 25.13 12.32 15.46
N GLN A 68 25.96 11.96 14.46
CA GLN A 68 27.41 12.08 14.57
C GLN A 68 27.91 13.52 14.40
N THR A 69 27.22 14.33 13.59
CA THR A 69 27.68 15.66 13.21
C THR A 69 27.13 16.77 14.11
N TYR A 70 25.90 16.62 14.60
CA TYR A 70 25.20 17.65 15.35
C TYR A 70 24.97 17.22 16.80
N GLY A 71 25.39 18.07 17.74
CA GLY A 71 25.28 17.81 19.17
C GLY A 71 23.92 18.18 19.76
N SER A 72 23.11 18.96 19.03
CA SER A 72 21.79 19.39 19.47
C SER A 72 20.70 19.04 18.47
N TRP A 73 19.52 18.73 19.00
CA TRP A 73 18.32 18.44 18.23
C TRP A 73 17.71 19.71 17.61
N THR A 74 18.18 20.88 18.05
CA THR A 74 17.75 22.19 17.54
C THR A 74 18.74 22.80 16.56
N ASP A 75 19.81 22.09 16.22
CA ASP A 75 20.77 22.59 15.24
C ASP A 75 20.06 22.82 13.89
N PHE A 76 20.44 23.91 13.20
CA PHE A 76 19.72 24.38 12.01
C PHE A 76 19.51 23.28 10.96
N TYR A 77 20.54 22.45 10.73
CA TYR A 77 20.47 21.33 9.79
C TYR A 77 19.53 20.21 10.26
N VAL A 78 19.45 19.93 11.56
CA VAL A 78 18.49 18.96 12.12
C VAL A 78 17.06 19.46 11.92
N CYS A 79 16.83 20.77 12.11
CA CYS A 79 15.52 21.39 11.86
C CYS A 79 15.07 21.28 10.40
N ILE A 80 15.99 21.38 9.43
CA ILE A 80 15.66 21.15 8.01
C ILE A 80 15.09 19.74 7.81
N TRP A 81 15.66 18.73 8.47
CA TRP A 81 15.19 17.34 8.37
C TRP A 81 13.82 17.11 9.01
N TYR A 82 13.46 17.86 10.06
CA TYR A 82 12.06 17.88 10.52
C TYR A 82 11.12 18.42 9.44
N GLY A 83 11.54 19.45 8.69
CA GLY A 83 10.82 19.94 7.52
C GLY A 83 10.65 18.88 6.44
N VAL A 84 11.70 18.11 6.13
CA VAL A 84 11.63 16.98 5.18
C VAL A 84 10.63 15.92 5.66
N ALA A 85 10.68 15.55 6.94
CA ALA A 85 9.74 14.57 7.52
C ALA A 85 8.28 15.03 7.41
N ILE A 86 8.02 16.31 7.69
CA ILE A 86 6.70 16.92 7.52
C ILE A 86 6.28 16.90 6.04
N GLY A 87 7.18 17.26 5.12
CA GLY A 87 6.91 17.23 3.69
C GLY A 87 6.53 15.84 3.18
N VAL A 88 7.29 14.81 3.59
CA VAL A 88 6.99 13.41 3.27
C VAL A 88 5.62 13.00 3.81
N TRP A 89 5.31 13.35 5.07
CA TRP A 89 4.00 13.09 5.65
C TRP A 89 2.86 13.80 4.92
N MET A 90 3.05 15.05 4.51
CA MET A 90 2.06 15.81 3.74
C MET A 90 1.81 15.18 2.36
N ILE A 91 2.86 14.69 1.69
CA ILE A 91 2.74 13.97 0.41
C ILE A 91 1.94 12.69 0.59
N ASP A 92 2.25 11.86 1.58
CA ASP A 92 1.45 10.67 1.90
C ASP A 92 0.00 11.06 2.17
N HIS A 93 -0.24 12.06 3.02
CA HIS A 93 -1.58 12.51 3.37
C HIS A 93 -2.39 12.95 2.13
N ARG A 94 -1.79 13.70 1.22
CA ARG A 94 -2.44 14.23 0.02
C ARG A 94 -2.67 13.17 -1.07
N THR A 95 -1.78 12.17 -1.16
CA THR A 95 -1.83 11.12 -2.19
C THR A 95 -2.69 9.92 -1.79
N ARG A 96 -3.12 9.81 -0.53
CA ARG A 96 -3.97 8.71 -0.01
C ARG A 96 -5.26 8.44 -0.80
N ASN A 97 -5.83 9.47 -1.43
CA ASN A 97 -7.07 9.36 -2.21
C ASN A 97 -6.83 9.19 -3.72
N TRP A 98 -5.56 9.13 -4.16
CA TRP A 98 -5.23 8.97 -5.58
C TRP A 98 -5.40 7.51 -6.02
N LEU A 99 -5.21 7.25 -7.31
CA LEU A 99 -5.16 5.89 -7.84
C LEU A 99 -4.11 5.07 -7.05
N PRO A 100 -4.38 3.78 -6.76
CA PRO A 100 -3.57 2.95 -5.88
C PRO A 100 -2.04 2.99 -6.08
N PRO A 101 -1.48 2.99 -7.30
CA PRO A 101 -0.02 3.04 -7.47
C PRO A 101 0.58 4.37 -6.98
N PHE A 102 -0.09 5.50 -7.17
CA PHE A 102 0.42 6.79 -6.71
C PHE A 102 0.30 6.96 -5.21
N ALA A 103 -0.78 6.45 -4.60
CA ALA A 103 -0.89 6.40 -3.15
C ALA A 103 0.25 5.59 -2.54
N LEU A 104 0.60 4.45 -3.15
CA LEU A 104 1.70 3.59 -2.71
C LEU A 104 3.06 4.27 -2.86
N LEU A 105 3.29 5.02 -3.95
CA LEU A 105 4.49 5.83 -4.14
C LEU A 105 4.64 6.92 -3.08
N GLY A 106 3.55 7.60 -2.72
CA GLY A 106 3.57 8.60 -1.63
C GLY A 106 3.84 7.96 -0.26
N ARG A 107 3.40 6.72 -0.06
CA ARG A 107 3.61 5.97 1.18
C ARG A 107 5.03 5.44 1.36
N MET A 108 5.70 5.10 0.26
CA MET A 108 7.02 4.46 0.26
C MET A 108 8.08 5.28 1.02
N PRO A 109 8.27 6.59 0.78
CA PRO A 109 9.21 7.39 1.55
C PRO A 109 8.87 7.44 3.04
N LEU A 110 7.57 7.57 3.40
CA LEU A 110 7.15 7.70 4.78
C LEU A 110 7.46 6.43 5.59
N VAL A 111 7.09 5.26 5.08
CA VAL A 111 7.33 3.98 5.77
C VAL A 111 8.83 3.67 5.80
N SER A 112 9.55 3.95 4.72
CA SER A 112 11.01 3.77 4.65
C SER A 112 11.76 4.69 5.62
N MET A 113 11.30 5.93 5.80
CA MET A 113 11.87 6.88 6.77
C MET A 113 11.70 6.37 8.20
N VAL A 114 10.49 5.96 8.57
CA VAL A 114 10.22 5.40 9.91
C VAL A 114 11.11 4.17 10.17
N VAL A 115 11.17 3.24 9.21
CA VAL A 115 12.01 2.04 9.34
C VAL A 115 13.49 2.38 9.38
N GLY A 116 13.99 3.27 8.52
CA GLY A 116 15.39 3.68 8.49
C GLY A 116 15.85 4.33 9.81
N VAL A 117 15.02 5.20 10.39
CA VAL A 117 15.27 5.79 11.72
C VAL A 117 15.28 4.72 12.81
N LEU A 118 14.37 3.75 12.78
CA LEU A 118 14.35 2.65 13.74
C LEU A 118 15.58 1.73 13.59
N LEU A 119 16.01 1.47 12.35
CA LEU A 119 17.19 0.66 12.06
C LEU A 119 18.48 1.34 12.52
N TYR A 120 18.56 2.67 12.50
CA TYR A 120 19.69 3.39 13.10
C TYR A 120 19.85 3.07 14.59
N GLY A 121 18.75 2.94 15.33
CA GLY A 121 18.76 2.57 16.75
C GLY A 121 19.25 1.14 17.03
N ASN A 122 19.45 0.33 16.00
CA ASN A 122 20.03 -1.00 16.09
C ASN A 122 21.39 -1.00 15.38
N PRO A 123 22.48 -0.58 16.04
CA PRO A 123 23.82 -0.65 15.47
C PRO A 123 24.18 -2.13 15.30
N VAL A 124 24.13 -2.61 14.05
CA VAL A 124 24.71 -3.90 13.66
C VAL A 124 26.22 -3.75 13.55
#